data_AF-A0A950QW74-F1
#
_entry.id   AF-A0A950QW74-F1
#
_cell.length_a   1.000
_cell.length_b   1.000
_cell.length_c   1.000
_cell.angle_alpha   90.00
_cell.angle_beta   90.00
_cell.angle_gamma   90.00
#
_symmetry.space_group_name_H-M   'P 1'
#
loop_
_entity.id
_entity.type
_entity.pdbx_description
1 polymer ?
#
loop_
_entity_poly.entity_id
_entity_poly.type
_entity_poly.pdbx_seq_one_letter_code
_entity_poly.pdbx_strand_id
1 'polypeptide(L)'
;MNTDQAKTLSENALTKLMQALERGQSETLKSYLAVMSRFHRYSWNNALLIYMQRPNATQVAGFHAWLRLQRYVRKGEKGIAILAPIVGRKKYVDGELLEDEQTRVYGFKVAHVFDLSQTEGDPLPEFAKISGDPQNA
;
A
#
# COMPACT_ATOMS: atom_id res chain seq x y z
N MET A 1 -8.29 13.48 -0.40
CA MET A 1 -9.24 12.36 -0.22
C MET A 1 -9.39 12.17 1.28
N ASN A 2 -10.62 12.12 1.80
CA ASN A 2 -10.89 11.84 3.22
C ASN A 2 -11.20 10.34 3.44
N THR A 3 -11.39 9.92 4.70
CA THR A 3 -11.55 8.50 5.05
C THR A 3 -12.80 7.89 4.44
N ASP A 4 -13.92 8.63 4.41
CA ASP A 4 -15.17 8.12 3.83
C ASP A 4 -15.06 7.98 2.32
N GLN A 5 -14.45 8.96 1.64
CA GLN A 5 -14.13 8.85 0.21
C GLN A 5 -13.24 7.64 -0.09
N ALA A 6 -12.30 7.30 0.79
CA ALA A 6 -11.45 6.13 0.62
C ALA A 6 -12.22 4.81 0.79
N LYS A 7 -13.15 4.74 1.74
CA LYS A 7 -14.04 3.59 1.90
C LYS A 7 -14.96 3.43 0.69
N THR A 8 -15.66 4.49 0.31
CA THR A 8 -16.53 4.50 -0.86
C THR A 8 -15.78 4.17 -2.15
N LEU A 9 -14.54 4.64 -2.31
CA LEU A 9 -13.69 4.27 -3.44
C LEU A 9 -13.39 2.77 -3.46
N SER A 10 -13.11 2.18 -2.31
CA SER A 10 -12.86 0.74 -2.17
C SER A 10 -14.12 -0.08 -2.50
N GLU A 11 -15.28 0.33 -1.99
CA GLU A 11 -16.57 -0.32 -2.26
C GLU A 11 -16.92 -0.26 -3.77
N ASN A 12 -16.84 0.92 -4.36
CA ASN A 12 -17.08 1.10 -5.79
C ASN A 12 -16.10 0.31 -6.65
N ALA A 13 -14.85 0.18 -6.20
CA ALA A 13 -13.84 -0.62 -6.88
C ALA A 13 -14.18 -2.11 -6.89
N LEU A 14 -14.72 -2.63 -5.78
CA LEU A 14 -15.20 -4.01 -5.73
C LEU A 14 -16.37 -4.24 -6.66
N THR A 15 -17.35 -3.34 -6.67
CA THR A 15 -18.48 -3.44 -7.59
C THR A 15 -18.01 -3.42 -9.04
N LYS A 16 -17.07 -2.55 -9.40
CA LYS A 16 -16.48 -2.52 -10.76
C LYS A 16 -15.76 -3.81 -11.10
N LEU A 17 -15.03 -4.39 -10.15
CA LEU A 17 -14.31 -5.64 -10.36
C LEU A 17 -15.28 -6.82 -10.54
N MET A 18 -16.36 -6.88 -9.75
CA MET A 18 -17.44 -7.86 -9.94
C MET A 18 -18.10 -7.71 -11.31
N GLN A 19 -18.44 -6.49 -11.74
CA GLN A 19 -19.02 -6.26 -13.06
C GLN A 19 -18.07 -6.64 -14.21
N ALA A 20 -16.76 -6.38 -14.05
CA ALA A 20 -15.76 -6.79 -15.04
C ALA A 20 -15.66 -8.32 -15.13
N LEU A 21 -15.75 -9.03 -14.00
CA LEU A 21 -15.80 -10.49 -13.94
C LEU A 21 -17.04 -11.05 -14.62
N GLU A 22 -18.23 -10.52 -14.32
CA GLU A 22 -19.49 -10.92 -14.96
C GLU A 22 -19.46 -10.72 -16.48
N ARG A 23 -18.73 -9.71 -16.95
CA ARG A 23 -18.53 -9.42 -18.39
C ARG A 23 -17.39 -10.22 -19.03
N GLY A 24 -16.77 -11.16 -18.31
CA GLY A 24 -15.68 -11.99 -18.81
C GLY A 24 -14.35 -11.25 -19.05
N GLN A 25 -14.17 -10.05 -18.48
CA GLN A 25 -12.95 -9.26 -18.64
C GLN A 25 -11.82 -9.81 -17.75
N SER A 26 -11.14 -10.86 -18.23
CA SER A 26 -10.05 -11.50 -17.50
C SER A 26 -8.83 -10.58 -17.27
N GLU A 27 -8.58 -9.61 -18.17
CA GLU A 27 -7.41 -8.72 -18.06
C GLU A 27 -7.49 -7.75 -16.86
N THR A 28 -8.69 -7.26 -16.54
CA THR A 28 -8.93 -6.43 -15.35
C THR A 28 -8.67 -7.23 -14.08
N LEU A 29 -9.12 -8.49 -14.05
CA LEU A 29 -8.85 -9.40 -12.93
C LEU A 29 -7.35 -9.72 -12.82
N LYS A 30 -6.68 -10.05 -13.93
CA LYS A 30 -5.24 -10.35 -13.95
C LYS A 30 -4.43 -9.15 -13.46
N SER A 31 -4.75 -7.94 -13.90
CA SER A 31 -4.07 -6.72 -13.48
C SER A 31 -4.27 -6.46 -11.98
N TYR A 32 -5.48 -6.69 -11.47
CA TYR A 32 -5.76 -6.62 -10.04
C TYR A 32 -4.97 -7.66 -9.23
N LEU A 33 -5.00 -8.93 -9.65
CA LEU A 33 -4.24 -10.01 -9.00
C LEU A 33 -2.74 -9.75 -9.05
N ALA A 34 -2.24 -9.17 -10.14
CA ALA A 34 -0.84 -8.74 -10.24
C ALA A 34 -0.50 -7.67 -9.20
N VAL A 35 -1.34 -6.66 -9.00
CA VAL A 35 -1.14 -5.67 -7.93
C VAL A 35 -1.20 -6.32 -6.55
N MET A 36 -2.17 -7.21 -6.30
CA MET A 36 -2.25 -7.95 -5.04
C MET A 36 -0.99 -8.77 -4.76
N SER A 37 -0.42 -9.42 -5.79
CA SER A 37 0.82 -10.18 -5.65
C SER A 37 2.01 -9.31 -5.26
N ARG A 38 2.08 -8.07 -5.76
CA ARG A 38 3.15 -7.10 -5.46
C ARG A 38 3.01 -6.47 -4.06
N PHE A 39 1.78 -6.16 -3.65
CA PHE A 39 1.49 -5.47 -2.38
C PHE A 39 0.96 -6.41 -1.31
N HIS A 40 1.44 -7.66 -1.26
CA HIS A 40 0.99 -8.70 -0.33
C HIS A 40 1.18 -8.35 1.17
N ARG A 41 1.99 -7.33 1.50
CA ARG A 41 2.15 -6.80 2.87
C ARG A 41 1.14 -5.72 3.24
N TYR A 42 0.44 -5.17 2.25
CA TYR A 42 -0.66 -4.24 2.47
C TYR A 42 -1.96 -5.01 2.74
N SER A 43 -2.88 -4.38 3.46
CA SER A 43 -4.23 -4.92 3.55
C SER A 43 -4.86 -4.97 2.16
N TRP A 44 -5.77 -5.92 1.98
CA TRP A 44 -6.50 -6.08 0.72
C TRP A 44 -7.17 -4.78 0.24
N ASN A 45 -7.81 -4.03 1.15
CA ASN A 45 -8.37 -2.71 0.85
C ASN A 45 -7.31 -1.73 0.31
N ASN A 46 -6.13 -1.72 0.91
CA ASN A 46 -5.04 -0.85 0.45
C ASN A 46 -4.49 -1.30 -0.91
N ALA A 47 -4.36 -2.60 -1.17
CA ALA A 47 -3.97 -3.11 -2.48
C ALA A 47 -4.98 -2.71 -3.58
N LEU A 48 -6.27 -2.78 -3.29
CA LEU A 48 -7.32 -2.31 -4.19
C LEU A 48 -7.30 -0.79 -4.40
N LEU A 49 -7.12 -0.01 -3.33
CA LEU A 49 -6.98 1.44 -3.41
C LEU A 49 -5.79 1.84 -4.28
N ILE A 50 -4.66 1.13 -4.15
CA ILE A 50 -3.48 1.33 -4.99
C ILE A 50 -3.80 0.98 -6.44
N TYR A 51 -4.39 -0.19 -6.71
CA TYR A 51 -4.79 -0.61 -8.06
C TYR A 51 -5.67 0.43 -8.75
N MET A 52 -6.69 0.95 -8.05
CA MET A 52 -7.65 1.87 -8.64
C MET A 52 -7.11 3.25 -8.95
N GLN A 53 -6.14 3.70 -8.16
CA GLN A 53 -5.49 4.99 -8.40
C GLN A 53 -4.31 4.85 -9.36
N ARG A 54 -3.65 3.69 -9.37
CA ARG A 54 -2.44 3.43 -10.15
C ARG A 54 -2.27 1.93 -10.46
N PRO A 55 -2.92 1.42 -11.52
CA PRO A 55 -2.90 -0.02 -11.87
C PRO A 55 -1.49 -0.58 -12.10
N ASN A 56 -0.60 0.27 -12.59
CA ASN A 56 0.79 -0.07 -12.92
C ASN A 56 1.76 0.17 -11.75
N ALA A 57 1.27 0.33 -10.52
CA ALA A 57 2.13 0.48 -9.35
C ALA A 57 2.99 -0.79 -9.14
N THR A 58 4.28 -0.57 -8.91
CA THR A 58 5.30 -1.61 -8.75
C THR A 58 5.80 -1.66 -7.31
N GLN A 59 6.15 -0.49 -6.75
CA GLN A 59 6.66 -0.35 -5.39
C GLN A 59 6.15 0.97 -4.84
N VAL A 60 5.46 0.95 -3.70
CA VAL A 60 4.93 2.15 -3.08
C VAL A 60 5.52 2.34 -1.69
N ALA A 61 5.83 3.59 -1.36
CA ALA A 61 6.28 3.95 -0.04
C ALA A 61 5.83 5.37 0.34
N GLY A 62 5.85 5.68 1.63
CA GLY A 62 5.62 7.05 2.10
C GLY A 62 6.76 7.99 1.71
N PHE A 63 6.49 9.29 1.66
CA PHE A 63 7.48 10.31 1.25
C PHE A 63 8.82 10.19 1.99
N HIS A 64 8.80 10.12 3.33
CA HIS A 64 10.03 9.98 4.12
C HIS A 64 10.74 8.63 3.93
N ALA A 65 10.03 7.57 3.52
CA ALA A 65 10.66 6.30 3.20
C ALA A 65 11.48 6.42 1.91
N TRP A 66 10.95 7.12 0.90
CA TRP A 66 11.72 7.45 -0.30
C TRP A 66 12.95 8.30 0.00
N LEU A 67 12.81 9.33 0.85
CA LEU A 67 13.95 10.17 1.24
C LEU A 67 15.08 9.35 1.90
N ARG A 68 14.75 8.38 2.75
CA ARG A 68 15.76 7.49 3.38
C ARG A 68 16.48 6.61 2.36
N LEU A 69 15.83 6.29 1.24
CA LEU A 69 16.39 5.54 0.12
C LEU A 69 17.12 6.44 -0.89
N GLN A 70 17.42 7.70 -0.53
CA GLN A 70 18.02 8.70 -1.43
C GLN A 70 17.20 8.91 -2.71
N ARG A 71 15.87 8.80 -2.60
CA ARG A 71 14.92 9.09 -3.67
C ARG A 71 13.94 10.19 -3.29
N TYR A 72 13.62 11.05 -4.24
CA TYR A 72 12.78 12.22 -4.06
C TYR A 72 11.53 12.09 -4.90
N VAL A 73 10.37 12.35 -4.32
CA VAL A 73 9.12 12.44 -5.09
C VAL A 73 9.17 13.70 -5.94
N ARG A 74 8.93 13.58 -7.25
CA ARG A 74 8.98 14.73 -8.17
C ARG A 74 7.90 15.75 -7.83
N LYS A 75 8.21 17.03 -8.03
CA LYS A 75 7.27 18.12 -7.79
C LYS A 75 6.02 17.98 -8.66
N GLY A 76 4.85 18.06 -8.05
CA GLY A 76 3.55 17.96 -8.76
C GLY A 76 2.97 16.54 -8.85
N GLU A 77 3.70 15.52 -8.41
CA GLU A 77 3.20 14.15 -8.37
C GLU A 77 2.02 13.99 -7.39
N LYS A 78 0.97 13.31 -7.83
CA LYS A 78 -0.21 13.03 -7.02
C LYS A 78 0.01 11.76 -6.19
N GLY A 79 -0.10 11.88 -4.86
CA GLY A 79 0.03 10.74 -3.96
C GLY A 79 -1.15 9.77 -4.05
N ILE A 80 -0.85 8.48 -3.98
CA ILE A 80 -1.82 7.39 -3.89
C ILE A 80 -2.33 7.33 -2.45
N ALA A 81 -3.62 7.47 -2.26
CA ALA A 81 -4.22 7.48 -0.94
C ALA A 81 -4.50 6.05 -0.43
N ILE A 82 -4.09 5.77 0.80
CA ILE A 82 -4.27 4.50 1.52
C ILE A 82 -4.88 4.75 2.89
N LEU A 83 -5.43 3.71 3.51
CA LEU A 83 -5.88 3.72 4.90
C LEU A 83 -4.75 3.26 5.81
N ALA A 84 -4.31 4.15 6.69
CA ALA A 84 -3.27 3.88 7.69
C ALA A 84 -3.86 3.91 9.10
N PRO A 85 -3.48 2.96 9.98
CA PRO A 85 -3.95 2.94 11.35
C PRO A 85 -3.41 4.15 12.14
N ILE A 86 -4.27 4.74 12.95
CA ILE A 86 -3.89 5.72 13.98
C ILE A 86 -3.55 4.92 15.23
N VAL A 87 -2.26 4.78 15.49
CA VAL A 87 -1.72 4.07 16.65
C VAL A 87 -1.38 5.03 17.77
N GLY A 88 -1.79 4.71 18.99
CA GLY A 88 -1.49 5.48 20.19
C GLY A 88 -0.95 4.58 21.30
N ARG A 89 -0.19 5.17 22.22
CA ARG A 89 0.28 4.50 23.44
C ARG A 89 -0.59 5.02 24.59
N LYS A 90 -1.23 4.13 25.36
CA LYS A 90 -1.96 4.54 26.58
C LYS A 90 -0.98 5.15 27.59
N LYS A 91 -1.40 6.19 28.29
CA LYS A 91 -0.75 6.73 29.49
C LYS A 91 -1.70 6.59 30.70
N TYR A 92 -1.09 6.18 31.81
CA TYR A 92 -1.50 6.03 33.21
C TYR A 92 -2.59 6.97 33.76
N VAL A 93 -3.34 6.45 34.73
CA VAL A 93 -4.20 7.20 35.66
C VAL A 93 -3.97 6.61 37.06
N ASP A 94 -3.82 7.44 38.09
CA ASP A 94 -3.60 7.03 39.49
C ASP A 94 -2.35 6.19 39.79
N GLY A 95 -1.24 6.45 39.08
CA GLY A 95 0.08 5.90 39.43
C GLY A 95 0.32 4.45 39.00
N GLU A 96 -0.68 3.74 38.48
CA GLU A 96 -0.51 2.39 37.96
C GLU A 96 -0.45 2.33 36.43
N LEU A 97 0.60 1.65 35.97
CA LEU A 97 0.78 1.18 34.60
C LEU A 97 -0.21 0.04 34.42
N LEU A 98 -1.31 0.27 33.70
CA LEU A 98 -2.06 -0.85 33.16
C LEU A 98 -1.20 -1.46 32.06
N GLU A 99 -0.39 -2.44 32.46
CA GLU A 99 0.54 -3.17 31.65
C GLU A 99 -0.22 -3.95 30.58
N ASP A 100 -0.26 -3.34 29.40
CA ASP A 100 -0.29 -4.03 28.12
C ASP A 100 0.20 -3.00 27.11
N GLU A 101 1.49 -3.06 26.74
CA GLU A 101 2.12 -2.28 25.66
C GLU A 101 1.52 -2.58 24.28
N GLN A 102 0.29 -3.08 24.21
CA GLN A 102 -0.42 -3.30 22.99
C GLN A 102 -0.72 -1.95 22.37
N THR A 103 0.02 -1.64 21.31
CA THR A 103 -0.25 -0.52 20.42
C THR A 103 -1.68 -0.67 19.92
N ARG A 104 -2.61 0.12 20.46
CA ARG A 104 -4.02 0.07 20.05
C ARG A 104 -4.22 0.93 18.81
N VAL A 105 -5.04 0.43 17.89
CA VAL A 105 -5.52 1.17 16.74
C VAL A 105 -6.78 1.93 17.17
N TYR A 106 -6.72 3.26 17.14
CA TYR A 106 -7.82 4.16 17.54
C TYR A 106 -8.72 4.54 16.35
N GLY A 107 -8.29 4.24 15.14
CA GLY A 107 -9.02 4.56 13.91
C GLY A 107 -8.11 4.45 12.70
N PHE A 108 -8.61 4.89 11.55
CA PHE A 108 -7.86 4.93 10.31
C PHE A 108 -7.93 6.34 9.72
N LYS A 109 -6.79 6.81 9.22
CA LYS A 109 -6.69 8.06 8.47
C LYS A 109 -6.23 7.76 7.04
N VAL A 110 -6.55 8.68 6.14
CA VAL A 110 -5.94 8.68 4.82
C VAL A 110 -4.48 9.09 4.95
N ALA A 111 -3.59 8.24 4.45
CA ALA A 111 -2.18 8.56 4.26
C ALA A 111 -1.85 8.50 2.76
N HIS A 112 -0.81 9.21 2.35
CA HIS A 112 -0.37 9.23 0.95
C HIS A 112 0.96 8.47 0.80
N VAL A 113 0.98 7.58 -0.19
CA VAL A 113 2.17 6.87 -0.66
C VAL A 113 2.43 7.23 -2.12
N PHE A 114 3.65 7.00 -2.58
CA PHE A 114 4.09 7.30 -3.93
C PHE A 114 4.73 6.05 -4.51
N ASP A 115 4.49 5.80 -5.79
CA ASP A 115 5.13 4.71 -6.51
C ASP A 115 6.57 5.07 -6.93
N LEU A 116 7.42 4.07 -7.11
CA LEU A 116 8.79 4.23 -7.60
C LEU A 116 8.87 5.12 -8.84
N SER A 117 7.96 4.95 -9.81
CA SER A 117 8.01 5.74 -11.04
C SER A 117 7.67 7.22 -10.83
N GLN A 118 7.16 7.61 -9.65
CA GLN A 118 6.93 9.01 -9.24
C GLN A 118 8.16 9.65 -8.58
N THR A 119 9.25 8.90 -8.42
CA THR A 119 10.46 9.35 -7.73
C THR A 119 11.66 9.43 -8.66
N GLU A 120 12.63 10.25 -8.29
CA GLU A 120 13.95 10.37 -8.91
C GLU A 120 15.05 10.16 -7.86
N GLY A 121 16.26 9.84 -8.29
CA GLY A 121 17.39 9.52 -7.41
C GLY A 121 17.97 8.13 -7.69
N ASP A 122 18.75 7.63 -6.73
CA ASP A 122 19.56 6.42 -6.90
C ASP A 122 18.73 5.16 -7.12
N PRO A 123 19.20 4.22 -7.96
CA PRO A 123 18.51 2.95 -8.16
C PRO A 123 18.35 2.23 -6.83
N LEU A 124 17.20 1.56 -6.66
CA LEU A 124 16.96 0.79 -5.45
C LEU A 124 17.95 -0.38 -5.34
N PRO A 125 18.38 -0.74 -4.13
CA PRO A 125 19.21 -1.92 -3.92
C PRO A 125 18.54 -3.16 -4.52
N GLU A 126 19.24 -3.89 -5.37
CA GLU A 126 18.76 -5.19 -5.85
C GLU A 126 19.00 -6.24 -4.76
N PHE A 127 17.97 -7.03 -4.43
CA PHE A 127 18.17 -8.23 -3.64
C PHE A 127 18.96 -9.26 -4.45
N ALA A 128 19.83 -10.02 -3.78
CA ALA A 128 20.56 -11.11 -4.41
C ALA A 128 19.58 -12.09 -5.08
N LYS A 129 19.66 -12.22 -6.40
CA LYS A 129 18.92 -13.24 -7.15
C LYS A 129 19.61 -14.57 -6.90
N ILE A 130 18.96 -15.46 -6.15
CA ILE A 130 19.45 -16.82 -5.96
C ILE A 130 19.19 -17.58 -7.27
N SER A 131 20.23 -17.76 -8.08
CA SER A 131 20.19 -18.66 -9.24
C SER A 131 20.54 -20.07 -8.78
N GLY A 132 19.57 -20.79 -8.22
CA GLY A 132 19.69 -22.22 -8.04
C GLY A 132 19.40 -22.90 -9.38
N ASP A 133 20.42 -23.41 -10.06
CA ASP A 133 20.24 -24.31 -11.19
C ASP A 133 20.00 -25.73 -10.65
N PRO A 134 18.80 -26.31 -10.81
CA PRO A 134 18.50 -27.64 -10.32
C PRO A 134 19.17 -28.78 -11.11
N GLN A 135 19.97 -28.50 -12.15
CA GLN A 135 20.61 -29.53 -12.97
C GLN A 135 21.97 -30.06 -12.45
N ASN A 136 22.46 -29.58 -11.30
CA ASN A 136 23.72 -30.05 -10.69
C ASN A 136 23.52 -30.68 -9.30
N ALA A 137 22.66 -31.72 -9.21
CA ALA A 137 22.53 -32.57 -8.03
C ALA A 137 22.66 -34.05 -8.42
#